data_AF-A0AA89BFT3-F1
#
_entry.id   AF-A0AA89BFT3-F1
#
_cell.length_a   1.000
_cell.length_b   1.000
_cell.length_c   1.000
_cell.angle_alpha   90.00
_cell.angle_beta   90.00
_cell.angle_gamma   90.00
#
_symmetry.space_group_name_H-M   'P 1'
#
loop_
_entity.id
_entity.type
_entity.pdbx_description
1 polymer ?
#
loop_
_entity_poly.entity_id
_entity_poly.type
_entity_poly.pdbx_seq_one_letter_code
_entity_poly.pdbx_strand_id
1 'polypeptide(L)'
;VKANDGVLTNFEVLNFLRSRGAGKDLTRVIAPIAPSEFKVYDYLEQTAACSQTRESIISFVGKSKQYKLAEAEILNLINIRPSSVVEIDPIVEECDKRMGEGVEELVEMVLQVLPTPPSQMQSDDQVEFNKDDVQDGQEVEAS
;
A
#
# COMPACT_ATOMS: atom_id res chain seq x y z
N VAL A 1 25.15 18.58 8.86
CA VAL A 1 23.99 17.79 8.38
C VAL A 1 24.28 17.41 6.94
N LYS A 2 24.31 16.12 6.63
CA LYS A 2 24.52 15.62 5.27
C LYS A 2 23.16 15.53 4.60
N ALA A 3 23.01 16.12 3.42
CA ALA A 3 21.77 15.98 2.66
C ALA A 3 21.67 14.54 2.11
N ASN A 4 20.49 13.93 2.21
CA ASN A 4 20.16 12.59 1.70
C ASN A 4 21.03 11.46 2.31
N ASP A 5 20.93 11.24 3.62
CA ASP A 5 21.75 10.28 4.36
C ASP A 5 21.31 8.81 4.22
N GLY A 6 20.27 8.55 3.42
CA GLY A 6 19.76 7.21 3.13
C GLY A 6 18.34 7.24 2.56
N VAL A 7 17.91 6.10 2.01
CA VAL A 7 16.52 5.88 1.60
C VAL A 7 15.74 5.15 2.70
N LEU A 8 14.45 5.43 2.80
CA LEU A 8 13.55 4.77 3.75
C LEU A 8 12.32 4.27 2.98
N THR A 9 11.94 3.03 3.27
CA THR A 9 10.68 2.45 2.81
C THR A 9 9.49 3.05 3.56
N ASN A 10 8.33 3.04 2.92
CA ASN A 10 7.06 3.44 3.54
C ASN A 10 6.78 2.61 4.81
N PHE A 11 7.20 1.34 4.83
CA PHE A 11 7.13 0.48 6.01
C PHE A 11 7.98 1.01 7.17
N GLU A 12 9.23 1.39 6.93
CA GLU A 12 10.11 1.92 7.98
C GLU A 12 9.59 3.23 8.54
N VAL A 13 9.07 4.11 7.68
CA VAL A 13 8.42 5.36 8.10
C VAL A 13 7.18 5.07 8.95
N LEU A 14 6.32 4.15 8.51
CA LEU A 14 5.13 3.76 9.27
C LEU A 14 5.49 3.16 10.63
N ASN A 15 6.49 2.28 10.67
CA ASN A 15 6.96 1.66 11.90
C ASN A 15 7.57 2.70 12.86
N PHE A 16 8.32 3.67 12.33
CA PHE A 16 8.85 4.79 13.12
C PHE A 16 7.73 5.65 13.72
N LEU A 17 6.71 6.00 12.93
CA LEU A 17 5.56 6.75 13.42
C LEU A 17 4.81 5.98 14.52
N ARG A 18 4.59 4.67 14.35
CA ARG A 18 4.01 3.79 15.39
C ARG A 18 4.83 3.83 16.68
N SER A 19 6.16 3.75 16.58
CA SER A 19 7.06 3.81 17.76
C SER A 19 6.98 5.14 18.52
N ARG A 20 6.58 6.23 17.86
CA ARG A 20 6.38 7.54 18.48
C ARG A 20 4.99 7.74 19.08
N GLY A 21 4.10 6.74 18.93
CA GLY A 21 2.71 6.80 19.41
C GLY A 21 1.69 7.15 18.33
N ALA A 22 2.06 7.07 17.04
CA ALA A 22 1.07 7.21 15.98
C ALA A 22 0.20 5.95 15.92
N GLY A 23 -1.11 6.11 16.02
CA GLY A 23 -2.05 5.00 16.04
C GLY A 23 -3.49 5.47 15.92
N LYS A 24 -4.41 4.51 15.85
CA LYS A 24 -5.86 4.74 15.82
C LYS A 24 -6.48 4.91 17.22
N ASP A 25 -5.69 4.66 18.27
CA ASP A 25 -6.17 4.67 19.65
C ASP A 25 -6.51 6.08 20.15
N LEU A 26 -7.38 6.18 21.16
CA LEU A 26 -7.73 7.44 21.81
C LEU A 26 -6.50 8.14 22.44
N THR A 27 -5.42 7.41 22.67
CA THR A 27 -4.12 7.93 23.11
C THR A 27 -3.40 8.78 22.06
N ARG A 28 -3.88 8.78 20.80
CA ARG A 28 -3.40 9.65 19.72
C ARG A 28 -3.41 11.13 20.10
N VAL A 29 -4.39 11.56 20.90
CA VAL A 29 -4.58 12.97 21.31
C VAL A 29 -3.51 13.44 22.30
N ILE A 30 -2.89 12.51 23.04
CA ILE A 30 -1.84 12.82 24.03
C ILE A 30 -0.43 12.55 23.50
N ALA A 31 -0.30 11.98 22.31
CA ALA A 31 1.01 11.68 21.73
C ALA A 31 1.71 12.98 21.29
N PRO A 32 3.02 13.14 21.56
CA PRO A 32 3.81 14.30 21.13
C PRO A 32 4.19 14.18 19.65
N ILE A 33 3.18 14.08 18.79
CA ILE A 33 3.30 13.90 17.34
C ILE A 33 2.64 15.09 16.66
N ALA A 34 3.31 15.63 15.64
CA ALA A 34 2.79 16.76 14.89
C ALA A 34 1.56 16.34 14.04
N PRO A 35 0.60 17.25 13.79
CA PRO A 35 -0.53 16.97 12.91
C PRO A 35 -0.12 16.51 11.50
N SER A 36 1.02 16.97 10.99
CA SER A 36 1.60 16.53 9.71
C SER A 36 2.03 15.06 9.74
N GLU A 37 2.71 14.63 10.80
CA GLU A 37 3.13 13.23 11.00
C GLU A 37 1.93 12.29 11.10
N PHE A 38 0.86 12.77 11.71
CA PHE A 38 -0.40 12.05 11.80
C PHE A 38 -1.09 11.86 10.45
N LYS A 39 -1.09 12.87 9.58
CA LYS A 39 -1.59 12.74 8.21
C LYS A 39 -0.78 11.73 7.41
N VAL A 40 0.55 11.72 7.59
CA VAL A 40 1.42 10.73 6.95
C VAL A 40 1.11 9.32 7.45
N TYR A 41 0.91 9.15 8.76
CA TYR A 41 0.49 7.86 9.33
C TYR A 41 -0.82 7.37 8.71
N ASP A 42 -1.87 8.21 8.69
CA ASP A 42 -3.18 7.84 8.16
C ASP A 42 -3.13 7.46 6.67
N TYR A 43 -2.26 8.13 5.90
CA TYR A 43 -2.01 7.80 4.50
C TYR A 43 -1.31 6.44 4.38
N LEU A 44 -0.18 6.25 5.06
CA LEU A 44 0.63 5.03 4.97
C LEU A 44 -0.12 3.79 5.45
N GLU A 45 -1.02 3.94 6.42
CA GLU A 45 -1.85 2.85 6.93
C GLU A 45 -2.82 2.28 5.87
N GLN A 46 -3.19 3.08 4.87
CA GLN A 46 -4.02 2.65 3.74
C GLN A 46 -3.21 2.06 2.58
N THR A 47 -1.88 2.05 2.67
CA THR A 47 -1.00 1.53 1.61
C THR A 47 -0.52 0.10 1.90
N ALA A 48 0.23 -0.49 0.94
CA ALA A 48 0.90 -1.77 1.11
C ALA A 48 1.82 -1.82 2.34
N ALA A 49 2.33 -0.68 2.80
CA ALA A 49 3.20 -0.58 3.97
C ALA A 49 2.57 -1.11 5.27
N CYS A 50 1.23 -1.10 5.37
CA CYS A 50 0.54 -1.53 6.58
C CYS A 50 0.62 -3.04 6.83
N SER A 51 0.54 -3.85 5.75
CA SER A 51 0.56 -5.31 5.84
C SER A 51 1.98 -5.89 5.71
N GLN A 52 2.92 -5.12 5.17
CA GLN A 52 4.32 -5.53 5.03
C GLN A 52 4.99 -5.82 6.37
N THR A 53 5.91 -6.78 6.35
CA THR A 53 6.79 -7.14 7.46
C THR A 53 8.25 -6.95 7.06
N ARG A 54 9.13 -6.84 8.05
CA ARG A 54 10.57 -6.71 7.81
C ARG A 54 11.10 -7.94 7.08
N GLU A 55 10.59 -9.11 7.40
CA GLU A 55 10.96 -10.38 6.81
C GLU A 55 10.56 -10.45 5.34
N SER A 56 9.34 -10.01 4.98
CA SER A 56 8.88 -9.93 3.59
C SER A 56 9.76 -8.99 2.76
N ILE A 57 10.12 -7.82 3.31
CA ILE A 57 10.99 -6.86 2.62
C ILE A 57 12.39 -7.44 2.39
N ILE A 58 13.00 -8.05 3.42
CA ILE A 58 14.33 -8.66 3.29
C ILE A 58 14.31 -9.80 2.27
N SER A 59 13.27 -10.64 2.30
CA SER A 59 13.08 -11.73 1.34
C SER A 59 12.95 -11.19 -0.09
N PHE A 60 12.16 -10.13 -0.29
CA PHE A 60 12.00 -9.48 -1.58
C PHE A 60 13.31 -8.91 -2.11
N VAL A 61 14.04 -8.15 -1.29
CA VAL A 61 15.37 -7.60 -1.65
C VAL A 61 16.37 -8.70 -1.98
N GLY A 62 16.29 -9.86 -1.31
CA GLY A 62 17.14 -11.01 -1.60
C GLY A 62 16.87 -11.60 -2.98
N LYS A 63 15.60 -11.80 -3.32
CA LYS A 63 15.17 -12.38 -4.60
C LYS A 63 15.31 -11.41 -5.77
N SER A 64 15.05 -10.11 -5.55
CA SER A 64 15.12 -9.09 -6.60
C SER A 64 16.53 -8.87 -7.16
N LYS A 65 17.58 -9.33 -6.46
CA LYS A 65 18.98 -9.31 -6.95
C LYS A 65 19.16 -10.04 -8.27
N GLN A 66 18.34 -11.06 -8.58
CA GLN A 66 18.44 -11.79 -9.84
C GLN A 66 18.14 -10.91 -11.07
N TYR A 67 17.36 -9.84 -10.87
CA TYR A 67 16.90 -8.95 -11.94
C TYR A 67 17.77 -7.69 -12.13
N LYS A 68 18.85 -7.54 -11.35
CA LYS A 68 19.77 -6.39 -11.42
C LYS A 68 19.03 -5.04 -11.41
N LEU A 69 18.06 -4.92 -10.51
CA LEU A 69 17.32 -3.68 -10.29
C LEU A 69 18.17 -2.68 -9.51
N ALA A 70 18.02 -1.40 -9.83
CA ALA A 70 18.60 -0.31 -9.06
C ALA A 70 17.93 -0.21 -7.68
N GLU A 71 18.64 0.37 -6.70
CA GLU A 71 18.12 0.50 -5.33
C GLU A 71 16.81 1.32 -5.27
N ALA A 72 16.69 2.34 -6.13
CA ALA A 72 15.46 3.13 -6.28
C ALA A 72 14.30 2.32 -6.88
N GLU A 73 14.57 1.44 -7.84
CA GLU A 73 13.57 0.55 -8.44
C GLU A 73 13.04 -0.43 -7.38
N ILE A 74 13.94 -1.06 -6.62
CA ILE A 74 13.59 -1.98 -5.53
C ILE A 74 12.76 -1.25 -4.46
N LEU A 75 13.17 -0.04 -4.08
CA LEU A 75 12.44 0.79 -3.12
C LEU A 75 11.01 1.11 -3.60
N ASN A 76 10.86 1.49 -4.86
CA ASN A 76 9.56 1.80 -5.45
C ASN A 76 8.67 0.55 -5.55
N LEU A 77 9.22 -0.60 -5.92
CA LEU A 77 8.49 -1.88 -5.95
C LEU A 77 7.97 -2.25 -4.55
N ILE A 78 8.77 -2.04 -3.51
CA ILE A 78 8.33 -2.26 -2.12
C ILE A 78 7.22 -1.27 -1.74
N ASN A 79 7.37 0.02 -2.08
CA ASN A 79 6.44 1.05 -1.66
C ASN A 79 5.08 0.98 -2.38
N ILE A 80 5.09 0.69 -3.69
CA ILE A 80 3.89 0.67 -4.54
C ILE A 80 3.24 -0.73 -4.53
N ARG A 81 4.06 -1.80 -4.46
CA ARG A 81 3.64 -3.19 -4.63
C ARG A 81 2.80 -3.37 -5.91
N PRO A 82 3.42 -3.27 -7.09
CA PRO A 82 2.70 -3.40 -8.35
C PRO A 82 2.04 -4.77 -8.47
N SER A 83 0.81 -4.77 -8.96
CA SER A 83 -0.01 -5.97 -9.16
C SER A 83 -0.13 -6.39 -10.62
N SER A 84 0.36 -5.55 -11.54
CA SER A 84 0.33 -5.78 -12.98
C SER A 84 1.60 -5.25 -13.64
N VAL A 85 1.88 -5.75 -14.85
CA VAL A 85 3.03 -5.33 -15.68
C VAL A 85 2.96 -3.83 -16.02
N VAL A 86 1.74 -3.31 -16.28
CA VAL A 86 1.51 -1.90 -16.61
C VAL A 86 1.93 -0.96 -15.48
N GLU A 87 1.88 -1.43 -14.23
CA GLU A 87 2.36 -0.68 -13.06
C GLU A 87 3.88 -0.75 -12.88
N ILE A 88 4.56 -1.73 -13.49
CA ILE A 88 6.02 -1.87 -13.46
C ILE A 88 6.69 -0.96 -14.49
N ASP A 89 6.12 -0.79 -15.68
CA ASP A 89 6.66 0.08 -16.74
C ASP A 89 7.08 1.49 -16.25
N PRO A 90 6.28 2.22 -15.43
CA PRO A 90 6.69 3.52 -14.91
C PRO A 90 7.71 3.44 -13.77
N ILE A 91 7.94 2.26 -13.18
CA ILE A 91 8.86 2.06 -12.05
C ILE A 91 10.25 1.66 -12.55
N VAL A 92 10.32 0.79 -13.56
CA VAL A 92 11.56 0.20 -14.07
C VAL A 92 11.75 0.66 -15.51
N GLU A 93 12.79 1.44 -15.76
CA GLU A 93 13.08 1.91 -17.12
C GLU A 93 13.46 0.74 -18.04
N GLU A 94 12.82 0.69 -19.21
CA GLU A 94 13.04 -0.30 -20.26
C GLU A 94 12.96 -1.76 -19.76
N CYS A 95 12.02 -2.07 -18.86
CA CYS A 95 11.83 -3.40 -18.28
C CYS A 95 11.70 -4.50 -19.35
N ASP A 96 10.93 -4.28 -20.42
CA ASP A 96 10.80 -5.24 -21.53
C ASP A 96 12.13 -5.53 -22.23
N LYS A 97 12.99 -4.51 -22.42
CA LYS A 97 14.29 -4.69 -23.08
C LYS A 97 15.32 -5.34 -22.15
N ARG A 98 15.24 -5.07 -20.85
CA ARG A 98 16.18 -5.58 -19.84
C ARG A 98 15.84 -6.99 -19.37
N MET A 99 14.55 -7.31 -19.27
CA MET A 99 14.05 -8.51 -18.61
C MET A 99 13.17 -9.39 -19.51
N GLY A 100 12.64 -8.86 -20.63
CA GLY A 100 11.78 -9.63 -21.53
C GLY A 100 10.60 -10.25 -20.77
N GLU A 101 10.44 -11.58 -20.87
CA GLU A 101 9.42 -12.34 -20.13
C GLU A 101 9.60 -12.32 -18.59
N GLY A 102 10.78 -11.92 -18.09
CA GLY A 102 11.05 -11.83 -16.65
C GLY A 102 10.29 -10.73 -15.90
N VAL A 103 9.57 -9.84 -16.61
CA VAL A 103 8.72 -8.83 -15.99
C VAL A 103 7.48 -9.47 -15.37
N GLU A 104 6.90 -10.47 -16.03
CA GLU A 104 5.75 -11.22 -15.48
C GLU A 104 6.15 -12.00 -14.22
N GLU A 105 7.33 -12.63 -14.25
CA GLU A 105 7.88 -13.31 -13.06
C GLU A 105 8.12 -12.35 -11.90
N LEU A 106 8.53 -11.10 -12.20
CA LEU A 106 8.71 -10.07 -11.17
C LEU A 106 7.38 -9.68 -10.52
N VAL A 107 6.31 -9.52 -11.31
CA VAL A 107 4.96 -9.27 -10.77
C VAL A 107 4.53 -10.43 -9.86
N GLU A 108 4.71 -11.67 -10.32
CA GLU A 108 4.34 -12.84 -9.53
C GLU A 108 5.15 -12.90 -8.23
N MET A 109 6.45 -12.63 -8.28
CA MET A 109 7.30 -12.55 -7.10
C MET A 109 6.82 -11.48 -6.11
N VAL A 110 6.46 -10.28 -6.59
CA VAL A 110 5.93 -9.20 -5.77
C VAL A 110 4.66 -9.67 -5.03
N LEU A 111 3.74 -10.31 -5.74
CA LEU A 111 2.48 -10.80 -5.18
C LEU A 111 2.68 -11.94 -4.17
N GLN A 112 3.64 -12.84 -4.42
CA GLN A 112 3.94 -13.98 -3.53
C GLN A 112 4.69 -13.56 -2.26
N VAL A 113 5.59 -12.57 -2.34
CA VAL A 113 6.48 -12.20 -1.22
C VAL A 113 5.91 -11.05 -0.40
N LEU A 114 5.31 -10.06 -1.06
CA LEU A 114 4.74 -8.90 -0.39
C LEU A 114 3.24 -9.13 -0.11
N PRO A 115 2.80 -8.99 1.15
CA PRO A 115 1.42 -9.27 1.54
C PRO A 115 0.43 -8.28 0.93
N THR A 116 -0.83 -8.72 0.79
CA THR A 116 -1.90 -7.90 0.20
C THR A 116 -2.19 -6.66 1.05
N PRO A 117 -2.29 -5.46 0.44
CA PRO A 117 -2.69 -4.25 1.13
C PRO A 117 -4.11 -4.38 1.70
N PRO A 118 -4.39 -3.76 2.85
CA PRO A 118 -5.74 -3.75 3.42
C PRO A 118 -6.79 -3.13 2.47
N SER A 119 -6.42 -2.15 1.64
CA SER A 119 -7.34 -1.52 0.68
C SER A 119 -7.81 -2.43 -0.45
N GLN A 120 -7.10 -3.53 -0.75
CA GLN A 120 -7.55 -4.52 -1.74
C GLN A 120 -8.52 -5.56 -1.14
N MET A 121 -8.65 -5.65 0.19
CA MET A 121 -9.61 -6.55 0.85
C MET A 121 -11.02 -5.95 0.98
N GLN A 122 -11.20 -4.64 0.75
CA GLN A 122 -12.49 -3.96 0.93
C GLN A 122 -13.36 -3.90 -0.33
N SER A 123 -12.87 -4.40 -1.46
CA SER A 123 -13.56 -4.31 -2.76
C SER A 123 -14.47 -5.49 -3.12
N ASP A 124 -14.51 -6.56 -2.31
CA ASP A 124 -15.29 -7.78 -2.61
C ASP A 124 -16.66 -7.90 -1.89
N ASP A 125 -17.03 -6.94 -1.02
CA ASP A 125 -18.31 -6.96 -0.29
C ASP A 125 -19.27 -5.84 -0.75
N GLN A 126 -19.47 -5.66 -2.07
CA GLN A 126 -20.66 -4.95 -2.57
C GLN A 126 -21.78 -5.96 -2.84
N VAL A 127 -22.46 -6.36 -1.77
CA VAL A 127 -23.72 -7.09 -1.83
C VAL A 127 -24.82 -6.15 -2.33
N GLU A 128 -25.58 -6.67 -3.31
CA GLU A 128 -26.69 -6.06 -4.04
C GLU A 128 -27.63 -5.16 -3.21
N PHE A 129 -27.85 -3.93 -3.67
CA PHE A 129 -29.12 -3.25 -3.41
C PHE A 129 -30.04 -3.44 -4.61
N ASN A 130 -30.97 -4.39 -4.45
CA ASN A 130 -32.06 -4.64 -5.38
C ASN A 130 -32.85 -3.36 -5.67
N LYS A 131 -32.97 -3.04 -6.96
CA LYS A 131 -34.04 -2.19 -7.50
C LYS A 131 -35.30 -3.04 -7.53
N ASP A 132 -36.30 -2.65 -6.74
CA ASP A 132 -37.75 -2.87 -6.85
C ASP A 132 -38.26 -2.50 -5.43
N ASP A 133 -38.94 -1.38 -5.19
CA ASP A 133 -40.36 -1.21 -5.50
C ASP A 133 -40.73 0.28 -5.68
N VAL A 134 -41.41 0.57 -6.80
CA VAL A 134 -42.26 1.74 -7.00
C VAL A 134 -43.71 1.27 -6.91
N GLN A 135 -44.44 1.71 -5.89
CA GLN A 135 -45.90 1.95 -5.84
C GLN A 135 -46.26 2.20 -4.37
N ASP A 136 -47.23 3.00 -3.95
CA ASP A 136 -48.11 4.06 -4.46
C ASP A 136 -48.92 4.49 -3.21
N GLY A 137 -49.54 5.66 -3.25
CA GLY A 137 -49.96 6.42 -2.09
C GLY A 137 -50.98 5.80 -1.12
N GLN A 138 -50.97 6.33 0.10
CA GLN A 138 -52.18 6.67 0.86
C GLN A 138 -51.80 7.63 1.98
N GLU A 139 -52.08 8.92 1.80
CA GLU A 139 -52.11 9.90 2.88
C GLU A 139 -53.52 9.85 3.47
N VAL A 140 -53.65 9.29 4.68
CA VAL A 140 -54.87 9.31 5.48
C VAL A 140 -54.69 10.29 6.63
N GLU A 141 -55.72 11.12 6.80
CA GLU A 141 -55.88 12.29 7.68
C GLU A 141 -55.48 12.08 9.14
N ALA A 142 -55.06 13.18 9.80
CA ALA A 142 -55.39 13.41 11.21
C ALA A 142 -55.31 14.89 11.61
N SER A 143 -56.48 15.38 12.07
CA SER A 143 -56.76 16.48 13.05
C SER A 143 -56.68 17.94 12.62
#